data_AF-A0A914NUF8-F1
#
_entry.id   AF-A0A914NUF8-F1
#
_cell.length_a   1.000
_cell.length_b   1.000
_cell.length_c   1.000
_cell.angle_alpha   90.00
_cell.angle_beta   90.00
_cell.angle_gamma   90.00
#
_symmetry.space_group_name_H-M   'P 1'
#
loop_
_entity.id
_entity.type
_entity.pdbx_description
1 polymer ?
#
loop_
_entity_poly.entity_id
_entity_poly.type
_entity_poly.pdbx_seq_one_letter_code
_entity_poly.pdbx_strand_id
1 'polypeptide(L)'
;MPKTSKNLNSNLPLLETTENKCDEIKESLVKNKKTFNLFSSSTALDYFLIIVGTFASVVHGAGFPLLSIVLGGMTSVFLRAENSDFVHGNEPSTFKNASSIENSTIPPLSSEEFKHQIFIYSMYYLFLGFVMFITSYIQ
;
A
#
# COMPACT_ATOMS: atom_id res chain seq x y z
N MET A 1 39.98 -65.50 23.76
CA MET A 1 40.04 -64.07 24.13
C MET A 1 38.98 -63.32 23.31
N PRO A 2 38.15 -62.46 23.95
CA PRO A 2 36.97 -61.82 23.37
C PRO A 2 37.22 -60.38 22.89
N LYS A 3 36.18 -59.79 22.27
CA LYS A 3 35.95 -58.37 21.85
C LYS A 3 36.40 -58.11 20.41
N THR A 4 35.52 -57.73 19.49
CA THR A 4 34.82 -56.43 19.48
C THR A 4 33.48 -56.50 18.70
N SER A 5 32.41 -56.81 19.40
CA SER A 5 31.09 -56.21 19.13
C SER A 5 31.08 -54.84 19.82
N LYS A 6 30.42 -53.83 19.22
CA LYS A 6 30.21 -52.43 19.68
C LYS A 6 30.95 -51.35 18.87
N ASN A 7 30.55 -51.09 17.63
CA ASN A 7 30.58 -49.72 17.10
C ASN A 7 29.69 -49.51 15.86
N LEU A 8 28.44 -49.98 15.88
CA LEU A 8 27.45 -49.62 14.83
C LEU A 8 26.22 -48.90 15.40
N ASN A 9 26.16 -48.66 16.71
CA ASN A 9 24.98 -48.12 17.40
C ASN A 9 25.18 -46.70 17.97
N SER A 10 26.37 -46.09 17.82
CA SER A 10 26.64 -44.73 18.31
C SER A 10 26.36 -43.64 17.27
N ASN A 11 26.24 -44.00 15.99
CA ASN A 11 25.89 -43.07 14.91
C ASN A 11 24.40 -43.09 14.56
N LEU A 12 23.63 -44.03 15.13
CA LEU A 12 22.19 -44.15 14.94
C LEU A 12 21.41 -42.86 15.28
N PRO A 13 21.69 -42.14 16.39
CA PRO A 13 21.00 -40.88 16.68
C PRO A 13 21.40 -39.73 15.75
N LEU A 14 22.63 -39.75 15.20
CA LEU A 14 23.05 -38.76 14.20
C LEU A 14 22.44 -39.05 12.82
N LEU A 15 22.33 -40.32 12.44
CA LEU A 15 21.70 -40.73 11.19
C LEU A 15 20.20 -40.39 11.20
N GLU A 16 19.49 -40.67 12.30
CA GLU A 16 18.08 -40.33 12.48
C GLU A 16 17.85 -38.80 12.47
N THR A 17 18.80 -38.03 13.02
CA THR A 17 18.77 -36.55 12.95
C THR A 17 19.01 -36.06 11.51
N THR A 18 19.91 -36.69 10.75
CA THR A 18 20.16 -36.32 9.34
C THR A 18 19.04 -36.74 8.40
N GLU A 19 18.38 -37.87 8.63
CA GLU A 19 17.22 -38.31 7.84
C GLU A 19 16.02 -37.40 8.09
N ASN A 20 15.68 -37.13 9.36
CA ASN A 20 14.59 -36.19 9.70
C ASN A 20 14.82 -34.78 9.12
N LYS A 21 16.06 -34.27 9.17
CA LYS A 21 16.43 -32.98 8.57
C LYS A 21 16.29 -33.00 7.03
N CYS A 22 16.65 -34.10 6.39
CA CYS A 22 16.57 -34.26 4.94
C CYS A 22 15.11 -34.38 4.46
N ASP A 23 14.25 -35.05 5.24
CA ASP A 23 12.83 -35.19 4.95
C ASP A 23 12.04 -33.90 5.17
N GLU A 24 12.38 -33.10 6.19
CA GLU A 24 11.80 -31.76 6.41
C GLU A 24 12.18 -30.78 5.27
N ILE A 25 13.43 -30.86 4.79
CA ILE A 25 13.90 -30.09 3.62
C ILE A 25 13.19 -30.58 2.35
N LYS A 26 13.01 -31.89 2.16
CA LYS A 26 12.26 -32.41 1.02
C LYS A 26 10.79 -32.03 1.06
N GLU A 27 10.15 -32.05 2.22
CA GLU A 27 8.75 -31.66 2.36
C GLU A 27 8.56 -30.17 2.08
N SER A 28 9.43 -29.30 2.60
CA SER A 28 9.39 -27.85 2.31
C SER A 28 9.72 -27.53 0.86
N LEU A 29 10.68 -28.22 0.24
CA LEU A 29 11.00 -28.09 -1.19
C LEU A 29 9.91 -28.66 -2.10
N VAL A 30 9.27 -29.78 -1.73
CA VAL A 30 8.14 -30.35 -2.46
C VAL A 30 6.92 -29.46 -2.30
N LYS A 31 6.67 -28.90 -1.11
CA LYS A 31 5.59 -27.94 -0.86
C LYS A 31 5.78 -26.67 -1.69
N ASN A 32 7.01 -26.15 -1.75
CA ASN A 32 7.37 -24.99 -2.57
C ASN A 32 7.27 -25.30 -4.08
N LYS A 33 7.82 -26.42 -4.55
CA LYS A 33 7.68 -26.88 -5.94
C LYS A 33 6.23 -27.15 -6.33
N LYS A 34 5.41 -27.66 -5.41
CA LYS A 34 3.98 -27.94 -5.64
C LYS A 34 3.19 -26.66 -5.88
N THR A 35 3.57 -25.53 -5.29
CA THR A 35 2.91 -24.24 -5.53
C THR A 35 3.31 -23.65 -6.89
N PHE A 36 4.58 -23.75 -7.29
CA PHE A 36 5.03 -23.26 -8.61
C PHE A 36 4.61 -24.17 -9.77
N ASN A 37 4.46 -25.48 -9.54
CA ASN A 37 3.96 -26.42 -10.55
C ASN A 37 2.45 -26.29 -10.81
N LEU A 38 1.69 -25.48 -10.06
CA LEU A 38 0.27 -25.22 -10.35
C LEU A 38 0.06 -24.54 -11.70
N PHE A 39 1.01 -23.70 -12.13
CA PHE A 39 1.00 -23.03 -13.44
C PHE A 39 1.76 -23.81 -14.52
N SER A 40 2.19 -25.05 -14.24
CA SER A 40 2.97 -25.85 -15.19
C SER A 40 2.21 -26.18 -16.48
N SER A 41 0.88 -26.17 -16.44
CA SER A 41 0.01 -26.42 -17.61
C SER A 41 -0.52 -25.14 -18.27
N SER A 42 -0.11 -23.96 -17.78
CA SER A 42 -0.55 -22.67 -18.30
C SER A 42 0.18 -22.28 -19.58
N THR A 43 -0.56 -21.73 -20.53
CA THR A 43 -0.05 -21.24 -21.81
C THR A 43 0.63 -19.87 -21.62
N ALA A 44 1.48 -19.45 -22.56
CA ALA A 44 2.13 -18.12 -22.52
C ALA A 44 1.13 -16.95 -22.34
N LEU A 45 -0.10 -17.08 -22.82
CA LEU A 45 -1.16 -16.09 -22.62
C LEU A 45 -1.66 -16.04 -21.16
N ASP A 46 -1.74 -17.18 -20.48
CA ASP A 46 -2.18 -17.23 -19.08
C ASP A 46 -1.17 -16.52 -18.17
N TYR A 47 0.13 -16.71 -18.44
CA TYR A 47 1.19 -15.98 -17.75
C TYR A 47 1.10 -14.47 -18.00
N PHE A 48 0.82 -14.05 -19.23
CA PHE A 48 0.61 -12.64 -19.55
C PHE A 48 -0.58 -12.05 -18.78
N LEU A 49 -1.71 -12.76 -18.73
CA LEU A 49 -2.91 -12.36 -17.99
C LEU A 49 -2.64 -12.23 -16.48
N ILE A 50 -1.92 -13.18 -15.88
CA ILE A 50 -1.54 -13.13 -14.46
C ILE A 50 -0.68 -11.90 -14.17
N ILE A 51 0.29 -11.59 -15.04
CA ILE A 51 1.15 -10.41 -14.86
C ILE A 51 0.33 -9.13 -14.94
N VAL A 52 -0.55 -9.00 -15.96
CA VAL A 52 -1.41 -7.82 -16.14
C VAL A 52 -2.36 -7.65 -14.95
N GLY A 53 -3.03 -8.72 -14.52
CA GLY A 53 -3.91 -8.70 -13.34
C GLY A 53 -3.16 -8.36 -12.05
N THR A 54 -1.92 -8.82 -11.91
CA THR A 54 -1.07 -8.47 -10.76
C THR A 54 -0.71 -6.98 -10.75
N PHE A 55 -0.38 -6.39 -11.91
CA PHE A 55 -0.15 -4.95 -11.99
C PHE A 55 -1.43 -4.15 -11.70
N ALA A 56 -2.58 -4.57 -12.23
CA ALA A 56 -3.88 -3.98 -11.90
C ALA A 56 -4.17 -4.07 -10.40
N SER A 57 -3.76 -5.18 -9.76
CA SER A 57 -3.86 -5.39 -8.30
C SER A 57 -3.10 -4.40 -7.47
N VAL A 58 -1.84 -4.15 -7.84
CA VAL A 58 -1.02 -3.17 -7.15
C VAL A 58 -1.63 -1.78 -7.26
N VAL A 59 -2.12 -1.40 -8.45
CA VAL A 59 -2.74 -0.09 -8.68
C VAL A 59 -4.05 0.05 -7.90
N HIS A 60 -4.92 -0.97 -7.95
CA HIS A 60 -6.19 -0.95 -7.22
C HIS A 60 -5.96 -0.90 -5.70
N GLY A 61 -5.02 -1.69 -5.17
CA GLY A 61 -4.65 -1.67 -3.76
C GLY A 61 -4.10 -0.32 -3.30
N ALA A 62 -3.34 0.38 -4.16
CA ALA A 62 -2.82 1.72 -3.88
C ALA A 62 -3.89 2.84 -3.93
N GLY A 63 -5.09 2.54 -4.45
CA GLY A 63 -6.18 3.50 -4.57
C GLY A 63 -6.66 4.06 -3.23
N PHE A 64 -6.74 3.24 -2.18
CA PHE A 64 -7.16 3.69 -0.84
C PHE A 64 -6.16 4.67 -0.19
N PRO A 65 -4.84 4.39 -0.14
CA PRO A 65 -3.85 5.37 0.29
C PRO A 65 -3.91 6.68 -0.49
N LEU A 66 -4.06 6.61 -1.82
CA LEU A 66 -4.13 7.80 -2.66
C LEU A 66 -5.41 8.62 -2.39
N LEU A 67 -6.55 7.95 -2.20
CA LEU A 67 -7.81 8.56 -1.78
C LEU A 67 -7.66 9.31 -0.44
N SER A 68 -6.92 8.73 0.51
CA SER A 68 -6.63 9.34 1.81
C SER A 68 -5.81 10.62 1.68
N ILE A 69 -4.81 10.65 0.78
CA ILE A 69 -4.00 11.85 0.52
C ILE A 69 -4.86 12.98 -0.09
N VAL A 70 -5.69 12.66 -1.09
CA VAL A 70 -6.59 13.62 -1.74
C VAL A 70 -7.58 14.18 -0.72
N LEU A 71 -8.11 13.32 0.15
CA LEU A 71 -9.02 13.74 1.24
C LEU A 71 -8.34 14.68 2.22
N GLY A 72 -7.13 14.36 2.67
CA GLY A 72 -6.37 15.25 3.55
C GLY A 72 -6.11 16.62 2.93
N GLY A 73 -5.80 16.68 1.64
CA GLY A 73 -5.64 17.92 0.89
C GLY A 73 -6.91 18.77 0.85
N MET A 74 -8.05 18.14 0.54
CA MET A 74 -9.36 18.80 0.51
C MET A 74 -9.78 19.31 1.91
N THR A 75 -9.59 18.49 2.96
CA THR A 75 -9.85 18.90 4.35
C THR A 75 -9.00 20.10 4.75
N SER A 76 -7.73 20.16 4.33
CA SER A 76 -6.85 21.31 4.63
C SER A 76 -7.34 22.60 3.97
N VAL A 77 -7.92 22.52 2.78
CA VAL A 77 -8.56 23.66 2.11
C VAL A 77 -9.82 24.10 2.85
N PHE A 78 -10.65 23.14 3.30
CA PHE A 78 -11.84 23.46 4.11
C PHE A 78 -11.48 24.13 5.44
N LEU A 79 -10.49 23.62 6.16
CA LEU A 79 -10.03 24.24 7.41
C LEU A 79 -9.54 25.68 7.19
N ARG A 80 -8.87 25.95 6.07
CA ARG A 80 -8.44 27.31 5.74
C ARG A 80 -9.59 28.24 5.35
N ALA A 81 -10.62 27.71 4.70
CA ALA A 81 -11.84 28.46 4.40
C ALA A 81 -12.59 28.83 5.68
N GLU A 82 -12.77 27.90 6.61
CA GLU A 82 -13.40 28.17 7.92
C GLU A 82 -12.71 29.33 8.66
N ASN A 83 -11.38 29.39 8.63
CA ASN A 83 -10.60 30.44 9.28
C ASN A 83 -10.48 31.75 8.47
N SER A 84 -11.20 31.90 7.36
CA SER A 84 -11.08 33.06 6.48
C SER A 84 -12.20 34.07 6.65
N ASP A 85 -11.88 35.32 6.31
CA ASP A 85 -12.76 36.48 6.48
C ASP A 85 -14.08 36.37 5.67
N PHE A 86 -14.14 35.55 4.61
CA PHE A 86 -15.35 35.39 3.79
C PHE A 86 -16.44 34.54 4.47
N VAL A 87 -16.07 33.70 5.46
CA VAL A 87 -17.02 32.86 6.22
C VAL A 87 -17.44 33.56 7.52
N HIS A 88 -16.55 34.36 8.10
CA HIS A 88 -16.75 35.02 9.39
C HIS A 88 -17.35 36.42 9.33
N GLY A 89 -17.71 36.95 8.16
CA GLY A 89 -18.57 38.12 7.99
C GLY A 89 -18.26 39.30 8.92
N ASN A 90 -17.26 40.11 8.57
CA ASN A 90 -17.01 41.46 9.10
C ASN A 90 -16.84 41.64 10.63
N GLU A 91 -16.60 40.59 11.41
CA GLU A 91 -16.11 40.81 12.79
C GLU A 91 -14.62 41.20 12.73
N PRO A 92 -14.21 42.35 13.29
CA PRO A 92 -12.83 42.80 13.23
C PRO A 92 -12.00 41.84 14.07
N SER A 93 -11.27 40.95 13.38
CA SER A 93 -10.21 40.16 13.99
C SER A 93 -9.29 41.12 14.76
N THR A 94 -9.40 41.11 16.08
CA THR A 94 -8.66 41.95 17.03
C THR A 94 -7.18 41.50 17.12
N PHE A 95 -6.63 41.03 16.01
CA PHE A 95 -5.24 40.63 15.83
C PHE A 95 -4.63 41.30 14.59
N LYS A 96 -4.75 42.63 14.51
CA LYS A 96 -4.02 43.46 13.52
C LYS A 96 -2.91 44.30 14.12
N ASN A 97 -2.53 44.01 15.37
CA ASN A 97 -1.45 44.71 16.08
C ASN A 97 -0.31 43.73 16.42
N ALA A 98 0.25 43.05 15.41
CA ALA A 98 1.55 42.40 15.53
C ALA A 98 2.36 42.80 14.29
N SER A 99 3.10 43.89 14.47
CA SER A 99 4.14 44.37 13.59
C SER A 99 5.16 43.27 13.29
N SER A 100 5.55 43.17 12.02
CA SER A 100 6.91 42.81 11.58
C SER A 100 7.54 41.58 12.25
N ILE A 101 7.07 40.38 11.90
CA ILE A 101 7.89 39.16 11.90
C ILE A 101 7.50 38.39 10.63
N GLU A 102 8.41 38.21 9.70
CA GLU A 102 8.26 37.20 8.63
C GLU A 102 8.06 35.83 9.28
N ASN A 103 6.83 35.30 9.31
CA ASN A 103 6.62 33.90 9.71
C ASN A 103 5.31 33.36 9.14
N SER A 104 5.42 32.63 8.02
CA SER A 104 4.61 31.45 7.67
C SER A 104 3.08 31.49 7.91
N THR A 105 2.42 32.63 7.74
CA THR A 105 0.96 32.69 7.91
C THR A 105 0.31 32.59 6.55
N ILE A 106 -0.25 31.40 6.29
CA ILE A 106 -0.93 31.03 5.04
C ILE A 106 -1.98 32.12 4.74
N PRO A 107 -1.96 32.77 3.57
CA PRO A 107 -2.85 33.88 3.27
C PRO A 107 -4.32 33.42 3.35
N PRO A 108 -5.23 34.27 3.88
CA PRO A 108 -6.65 33.97 3.92
C PRO A 108 -7.16 33.68 2.49
N LEU A 109 -7.88 32.57 2.36
CA LEU A 109 -8.31 32.04 1.08
C LEU A 109 -9.49 32.86 0.55
N SER A 110 -9.41 33.40 -0.67
CA SER A 110 -10.58 34.02 -1.32
C SER A 110 -11.61 32.96 -1.69
N SER A 111 -12.90 33.31 -1.71
CA SER A 111 -13.99 32.38 -2.10
C SER A 111 -13.81 31.82 -3.52
N GLU A 112 -13.20 32.58 -4.43
CA GLU A 112 -12.91 32.12 -5.79
C GLU A 112 -11.80 31.07 -5.82
N GLU A 113 -10.73 31.27 -5.04
CA GLU A 113 -9.65 30.31 -4.89
C GLU A 113 -10.15 29.03 -4.22
N PHE A 114 -11.01 29.15 -3.21
CA PHE A 114 -11.64 28.01 -2.55
C PHE A 114 -12.44 27.13 -3.52
N LYS A 115 -13.32 27.74 -4.32
CA LYS A 115 -14.11 27.01 -5.33
C LYS A 115 -13.21 26.32 -6.35
N HIS A 116 -12.18 27.02 -6.82
CA HIS A 116 -11.22 26.48 -7.76
C HIS A 116 -10.51 25.23 -7.20
N GLN A 117 -10.03 25.29 -5.95
CA GLN A 117 -9.35 24.18 -5.30
C GLN A 117 -10.28 22.97 -5.08
N ILE A 118 -11.51 23.19 -4.60
CA ILE A 118 -12.49 22.11 -4.43
C ILE A 118 -12.80 21.43 -5.75
N PHE A 119 -12.93 22.21 -6.82
CA PHE A 119 -13.18 21.67 -8.15
C PHE A 119 -12.04 20.77 -8.62
N ILE A 120 -10.79 21.17 -8.41
CA ILE A 120 -9.60 20.36 -8.72
C ILE A 120 -9.60 19.05 -7.91
N TYR A 121 -9.84 19.11 -6.60
CA TYR A 121 -9.93 17.91 -5.76
C TYR A 121 -11.07 16.99 -6.19
N SER A 122 -12.22 17.55 -6.58
CA SER A 122 -13.35 16.78 -7.12
C SER A 122 -12.98 16.06 -8.43
N MET A 123 -12.25 16.72 -9.33
CA MET A 123 -11.74 16.08 -10.55
C MET A 123 -10.74 14.96 -10.26
N TYR A 124 -9.88 15.12 -9.25
CA TYR A 124 -9.00 14.03 -8.81
C TYR A 124 -9.79 12.82 -8.30
N TYR A 125 -10.87 13.01 -7.53
CA TYR A 125 -11.74 11.91 -7.11
C TYR A 125 -12.43 11.21 -8.28
N LEU A 126 -12.90 11.96 -9.27
CA LEU A 126 -13.54 11.39 -10.45
C LEU A 126 -12.58 10.51 -11.25
N PHE A 127 -11.37 11.02 -11.52
CA PHE A 127 -10.36 10.26 -12.24
C PHE A 127 -9.91 9.03 -11.45
N LEU A 128 -9.67 9.18 -10.15
CA LEU A 128 -9.27 8.09 -9.27
C LEU A 128 -10.35 7.00 -9.20
N GLY A 129 -11.62 7.39 -9.10
CA GLY A 129 -12.75 6.45 -9.15
C GLY A 129 -12.84 5.69 -10.47
N PHE A 130 -12.64 6.38 -11.61
CA PHE A 130 -12.62 5.75 -12.93
C PHE A 130 -11.46 4.77 -13.10
N VAL A 131 -10.25 5.15 -12.67
CA VAL A 131 -9.07 4.27 -12.68
C VAL A 131 -9.32 3.04 -11.81
N MET A 132 -9.81 3.23 -10.58
CA MET A 132 -10.09 2.12 -9.67
C MET A 132 -11.18 1.18 -10.21
N PHE A 133 -12.19 1.72 -10.89
CA PHE A 133 -13.24 0.93 -11.52
C PHE A 133 -12.68 0.03 -12.63
N ILE A 134 -11.83 0.59 -13.50
CA ILE A 134 -11.18 -0.17 -14.56
C ILE A 134 -10.24 -1.24 -13.98
N THR A 135 -9.39 -0.87 -13.01
CA THR A 135 -8.43 -1.82 -12.45
C THR A 135 -9.12 -2.94 -11.67
N SER A 136 -10.23 -2.64 -11.00
CA SER A 136 -11.07 -3.64 -10.33
C SER A 136 -11.71 -4.64 -11.29
N TYR A 137 -11.90 -4.26 -12.56
CA TYR A 137 -12.44 -5.17 -13.56
C TYR A 137 -11.36 -6.10 -14.12
N ILE A 138 -10.11 -5.63 -14.17
CA ILE A 138 -8.98 -6.36 -14.74
C ILE A 138 -8.31 -7.30 -13.73
N GLN A 139 -8.26 -6.90 -12.45
CA GLN A 139 -7.71 -7.67 -11.34
C GLN A 139 -8.72 -8.67 -10.80
#